data_AF-A0A6H1NVX6-F1
#
_entry.id   AF-A0A6H1NVX6-F1
#
_cell.length_a   1.000
_cell.length_b   1.000
_cell.length_c   1.000
_cell.angle_alpha   90.00
_cell.angle_beta   90.00
_cell.angle_gamma   90.00
#
_symmetry.space_group_name_H-M   'P 1'
#
loop_
_entity.id
_entity.type
_entity.pdbx_description
1 polymer ?
#
loop_
_entity_poly.entity_id
_entity_poly.type
_entity_poly.pdbx_seq_one_letter_code
_entity_poly.pdbx_strand_id
1 'polypeptide(L)'
;MRLEQCEAAIKEKKNEMIKLGMTKGLQNEETIYCSQELDKLLNEYNRLLLDDKHSKPLNPYVDLFTIFTTHVHRILSIPYTSFFI
;
A
#
# COMPACT_ATOMS: atom_id res chain seq x y z
N MET A 1 14.03 -16.93 -9.18
CA MET A 1 14.50 -17.02 -7.78
C MET A 1 14.17 -15.78 -6.94
N ARG A 2 14.39 -14.54 -7.42
CA ARG A 2 14.07 -13.32 -6.63
C ARG A 2 12.57 -13.05 -6.45
N LEU A 3 11.75 -13.40 -7.45
CA LEU A 3 10.32 -13.11 -7.46
C LEU A 3 9.53 -13.91 -6.40
N GLU A 4 9.75 -15.22 -6.32
CA GLU A 4 9.06 -16.11 -5.38
C GLU A 4 9.36 -15.78 -3.92
N GLN A 5 10.60 -15.36 -3.62
CA GLN A 5 10.99 -14.90 -2.29
C GLN A 5 10.26 -13.60 -1.91
N CYS A 6 10.12 -12.69 -2.86
CA CYS A 6 9.40 -11.43 -2.67
C CYS A 6 7.89 -11.68 -2.47
N GLU A 7 7.29 -12.60 -3.23
CA GLU A 7 5.89 -13.01 -3.07
C GLU A 7 5.63 -13.66 -1.71
N ALA A 8 6.53 -14.54 -1.25
CA ALA A 8 6.45 -15.15 0.08
C ALA A 8 6.50 -14.09 1.19
N ALA A 9 7.42 -13.11 1.09
CA ALA A 9 7.55 -12.01 2.05
C ALA A 9 6.30 -11.13 2.07
N ILE A 10 5.70 -10.81 0.91
CA ILE A 10 4.43 -10.08 0.82
C ILE A 10 3.32 -10.82 1.55
N LYS A 11 3.21 -12.14 1.34
CA LYS A 11 2.16 -12.96 1.97
C LYS A 11 2.31 -12.99 3.48
N GLU A 12 3.53 -13.16 3.98
CA GLU A 12 3.82 -13.13 5.41
C GLU A 12 3.46 -11.77 6.02
N LYS A 13 3.94 -10.68 5.40
CA LYS A 13 3.73 -9.32 5.89
C LYS A 13 2.27 -8.89 5.86
N LYS A 14 1.52 -9.34 4.86
CA LYS A 14 0.06 -9.14 4.80
C LYS A 14 -0.65 -9.82 5.96
N ASN A 15 -0.29 -11.05 6.29
CA ASN A 15 -0.90 -11.77 7.42
C ASN A 15 -0.57 -11.09 8.76
N GLU A 16 0.65 -10.59 8.91
CA GLU A 16 1.07 -9.79 10.07
C GLU A 16 0.21 -8.51 10.20
N MET A 17 0.05 -7.75 9.12
CA MET A 17 -0.76 -6.54 9.10
C MET A 17 -2.24 -6.82 9.46
N ILE A 18 -2.81 -7.90 8.94
CA ILE A 18 -4.18 -8.31 9.27
C ILE A 18 -4.29 -8.62 10.76
N LYS A 19 -3.33 -9.37 11.32
CA LYS A 19 -3.32 -9.70 12.75
C LYS A 19 -3.20 -8.44 13.61
N LEU A 20 -2.32 -7.51 13.26
CA LEU A 20 -2.15 -6.24 13.96
C LEU A 20 -3.40 -5.35 13.83
N GLY A 21 -3.98 -5.24 12.64
CA GLY A 21 -5.21 -4.50 12.39
C GLY A 21 -6.40 -5.03 13.18
N MET A 22 -6.51 -6.36 13.33
CA MET A 22 -7.57 -6.99 14.12
C MET A 22 -7.36 -6.87 15.63
N THR A 23 -6.11 -6.78 16.11
CA THR A 23 -5.80 -6.75 17.55
C THR A 23 -5.61 -5.35 18.10
N LYS A 24 -4.97 -4.46 17.35
CA LYS A 24 -4.60 -3.10 17.76
C LYS A 24 -5.36 -2.00 17.00
N GLY A 25 -6.06 -2.37 15.92
CA GLY A 25 -6.74 -1.42 15.04
C GLY A 25 -5.83 -0.89 13.93
N LEU A 26 -6.46 -0.38 12.86
CA LEU A 26 -5.76 0.11 11.66
C LEU A 26 -5.04 1.45 11.86
N GLN A 27 -5.45 2.23 12.87
CA GLN A 27 -4.83 3.52 13.22
C GLN A 27 -3.66 3.38 14.20
N ASN A 28 -3.38 2.16 14.67
CA ASN A 28 -2.25 1.92 15.54
C ASN A 28 -0.93 2.09 14.76
N GLU A 29 0.05 2.72 15.39
CA GLU A 29 1.36 3.01 14.79
C GLU A 29 2.04 1.76 14.24
N GLU A 30 1.94 0.62 14.93
CA GLU A 30 2.52 -0.64 14.46
C GLU A 30 1.80 -1.19 13.23
N THR A 31 0.47 -1.07 13.17
CA THR A 31 -0.31 -1.47 11.99
C THR A 31 0.02 -0.57 10.80
N ILE A 32 0.21 0.74 11.05
CA ILE A 32 0.62 1.71 10.03
C ILE A 32 2.02 1.37 9.52
N TYR A 33 2.98 1.12 10.41
CA TYR A 33 4.32 0.71 10.04
C TYR A 33 4.33 -0.58 9.22
N CYS A 34 3.57 -1.59 9.67
CA CYS A 34 3.42 -2.84 8.95
C CYS A 34 2.83 -2.64 7.54
N SER A 35 1.90 -1.70 7.37
CA SER A 35 1.35 -1.35 6.05
C SER A 35 2.38 -0.67 5.14
N GLN A 36 3.24 0.18 5.69
CA GLN A 36 4.34 0.81 4.94
C GLN A 36 5.40 -0.20 4.51
N GLU A 37 5.72 -1.18 5.35
CA GLU A 37 6.63 -2.27 4.98
C GLU A 37 6.04 -3.17 3.89
N LEU A 38 4.75 -3.49 3.99
CA LEU A 38 4.05 -4.23 2.95
C LEU A 38 4.04 -3.47 1.61
N ASP A 39 3.82 -2.14 1.64
CA ASP A 39 3.86 -1.30 0.45
C ASP A 39 5.24 -1.30 -0.23
N LYS A 40 6.32 -1.23 0.56
CA LYS A 40 7.69 -1.34 0.03
C LYS A 40 7.95 -2.68 -0.67
N LEU A 41 7.49 -3.78 -0.08
CA LEU A 41 7.63 -5.12 -0.68
C LEU A 41 6.82 -5.23 -1.98
N LEU A 42 5.61 -4.67 -2.02
CA LEU A 42 4.79 -4.64 -3.24
C LEU A 42 5.44 -3.81 -4.35
N ASN A 43 6.03 -2.67 -4.01
CA ASN A 43 6.76 -1.83 -4.96
C ASN A 43 8.01 -2.53 -5.50
N GLU A 44 8.75 -3.25 -4.65
CA GLU A 44 9.89 -4.05 -5.07
C GLU A 44 9.48 -5.21 -5.98
N TYR A 45 8.42 -5.94 -5.63
CA TYR A 45 7.86 -6.98 -6.49
C TYR A 45 7.43 -6.43 -7.84
N ASN A 46 6.78 -5.26 -7.87
CA ASN A 46 6.39 -4.61 -9.11
C ASN A 46 7.62 -4.20 -9.95
N ARG A 47 8.68 -3.68 -9.33
CA ARG A 47 9.95 -3.39 -10.02
C ARG A 47 10.57 -4.67 -10.62
N LEU A 48 10.60 -5.76 -9.86
CA LEU A 48 11.12 -7.04 -10.33
C LEU A 48 10.29 -7.57 -11.53
N LEU A 49 8.97 -7.42 -11.50
CA LEU A 49 8.10 -7.79 -12.63
C LEU A 49 8.35 -6.94 -13.88
N LEU A 50 8.66 -5.66 -13.72
CA LEU A 50 8.96 -4.74 -14.83
C LEU A 50 10.35 -5.02 -15.42
N ASP A 51 11.35 -5.29 -14.58
CA ASP A 51 12.70 -5.64 -15.02
C ASP A 51 12.74 -6.99 -15.77
N ASP A 52 11.87 -7.95 -15.39
CA ASP A 52 11.72 -9.23 -16.10
C ASP A 52 10.95 -9.09 -17.43
N LYS A 53 10.16 -8.01 -17.59
CA LYS A 53 9.29 -7.77 -18.75
C LYS A 53 9.64 -6.49 -19.50
N HIS A 54 10.65 -6.56 -20.37
CA HIS A 54 10.82 -5.62 -21.48
C HIS A 54 9.69 -5.72 -22.56
N SER A 55 8.46 -6.16 -22.20
CA SER A 55 7.31 -6.24 -23.10
C SER A 55 5.97 -6.22 -22.33
N LYS A 56 5.27 -5.08 -22.47
CA LYS A 56 3.87 -4.75 -22.14
C LYS A 56 3.56 -4.25 -20.71
N PRO A 57 3.05 -3.01 -20.58
CA PRO A 57 2.53 -2.48 -19.33
C PRO A 57 1.06 -2.88 -19.15
N LEU A 58 0.65 -3.13 -17.90
CA LEU A 58 -0.45 -2.46 -17.18
C LEU A 58 -0.80 -3.30 -15.94
N ASN A 59 -0.54 -2.78 -14.73
CA ASN A 59 -0.92 -3.44 -13.46
C ASN A 59 -2.11 -2.69 -12.83
N PRO A 60 -3.26 -3.34 -12.57
CA PRO A 60 -4.44 -2.75 -11.90
C PRO A 60 -4.18 -2.20 -10.48
N TYR A 61 -3.03 -2.47 -9.86
CA TYR A 61 -2.74 -2.04 -8.50
C TYR A 61 -2.30 -0.57 -8.37
N VAL A 62 -1.61 -0.02 -9.38
CA VAL A 62 -1.34 1.44 -9.40
C VAL A 62 -2.63 2.23 -9.35
N ASP A 63 -3.72 1.69 -9.92
CA ASP A 63 -5.02 2.35 -9.89
C ASP A 63 -5.56 2.46 -8.45
N LEU A 64 -5.39 1.46 -7.58
CA LEU A 64 -5.92 1.51 -6.21
C LEU A 64 -5.21 2.53 -5.32
N PHE A 65 -3.87 2.61 -5.39
CA PHE A 65 -3.11 3.63 -4.66
C PHE A 65 -3.39 5.03 -5.21
N THR A 66 -3.54 5.16 -6.54
CA THR A 66 -3.92 6.43 -7.17
C THR A 66 -5.35 6.84 -6.80
N ILE A 67 -6.29 5.88 -6.73
CA ILE A 67 -7.67 6.06 -6.27
C ILE A 67 -7.65 6.51 -4.79
N PHE A 68 -6.93 5.80 -3.92
CA PHE A 68 -6.85 6.14 -2.50
C PHE A 68 -6.26 7.54 -2.28
N THR A 69 -5.14 7.86 -2.94
CA THR A 69 -4.51 9.18 -2.86
C THR A 69 -5.40 10.28 -3.45
N THR A 70 -6.10 10.03 -4.55
CA THR A 70 -7.07 10.97 -5.14
C THR A 70 -8.24 11.23 -4.20
N HIS A 71 -8.77 10.20 -3.54
CA HIS A 71 -9.86 10.35 -2.57
C HIS A 71 -9.41 11.08 -1.31
N VAL A 72 -8.22 10.78 -0.78
CA VAL A 72 -7.66 11.48 0.40
C VAL A 72 -7.36 12.94 0.08
N HIS A 73 -6.80 13.26 -1.09
CA HIS A 73 -6.57 14.64 -1.53
C HIS A 73 -7.88 15.42 -1.64
N ARG A 74 -8.94 14.79 -2.15
CA ARG A 74 -10.28 15.40 -2.27
C ARG A 74 -10.94 15.70 -0.91
N ILE A 75 -10.66 14.88 0.11
CA ILE A 75 -11.14 15.09 1.48
C ILE A 75 -10.35 16.19 2.20
N LEU A 76 -9.02 16.26 1.98
CA LEU A 76 -8.14 17.27 2.58
C LEU A 76 -8.19 18.64 1.88
N SER A 77 -8.70 18.70 0.65
CA SER A 77 -8.91 19.95 -0.10
C SER A 77 -10.20 20.71 0.27
N ILE A 78 -10.97 20.24 1.26
CA ILE A 78 -12.04 21.05 1.84
C ILE A 78 -11.37 22.24 2.55
N PRO A 79 -11.62 23.50 2.14
CA PRO A 79 -11.05 24.63 2.85
C PRO A 79 -11.57 24.62 4.28
N TYR A 80 -10.68 24.63 5.26
CA TYR A 80 -10.96 24.67 6.71
C TYR A 80 -11.68 25.95 7.18
N THR A 81 -12.40 26.64 6.31
CA THR A 81 -13.01 27.96 6.55
C THR A 81 -14.49 27.89 6.92
N SER A 82 -14.98 26.78 7.49
CA SER A 82 -16.39 26.70 7.93
C SER A 82 -16.60 26.04 9.31
N PHE A 83 -15.58 26.00 10.17
CA PHE A 83 -15.77 25.50 11.55
C PHE A 83 -15.26 26.46 12.64
N PHE A 84 -15.26 27.76 12.35
CA PHE A 84 -15.10 28.80 13.38
C PHE A 84 -16.08 29.94 13.10
N ILE A 85 -17.26 29.84 13.74
CA ILE A 85 -18.15 30.84 14.34
C ILE A 85 -19.53 30.20 14.50
#